data_AF-A0A9P5KRG9-F1
#
_entry.id   AF-A0A9P5KRG9-F1
#
_cell.length_a   1.000
_cell.length_b   1.000
_cell.length_c   1.000
_cell.angle_alpha   90.00
_cell.angle_beta   90.00
_cell.angle_gamma   90.00
#
_symmetry.space_group_name_H-M   'P 1'
#
loop_
_entity.id
_entity.type
_entity.pdbx_description
1 polymer ?
#
loop_
_entity_poly.entity_id
_entity_poly.type
_entity_poly.pdbx_seq_one_letter_code
_entity_poly.pdbx_strand_id
1 'polypeptide(L)'
;MIVPTYTDARDLTVSTYISASVGVNSENRGSSLFVPIPNEIKYTDSDKAGLATIAKAKDLPERSVSLVSDIRALESTVVEVIEMLERVSQYVQKVITGDAPGSIAIGKYLLKNLSLVPSVSSDNLEKLFNSHLQDVLMVVYLANTVKTQLQLSSRLTPLV
;
A
#
# COMPACT_ATOMS: atom_id res chain seq x y z
N MET A 1 15.11 -18.40 15.46
CA MET A 1 13.93 -17.51 15.50
C MET A 1 12.90 -18.15 16.41
N ILE A 2 12.43 -17.42 17.41
CA ILE A 2 11.39 -17.91 18.33
C ILE A 2 10.16 -17.04 18.11
N VAL A 3 9.05 -17.68 17.75
CA VAL A 3 7.75 -17.02 17.61
C VAL A 3 6.85 -17.61 18.70
N PRO A 4 6.60 -16.89 19.79
CA PRO A 4 5.73 -17.38 20.84
C PRO A 4 4.29 -17.48 20.32
N THR A 5 3.64 -18.61 20.53
CA THR A 5 2.21 -18.76 20.31
C THR A 5 1.48 -18.20 21.52
N TYR A 6 0.76 -17.09 21.31
CA TYR A 6 -0.12 -16.32 22.20
C TYR A 6 -0.11 -16.70 23.71
N THR A 7 0.45 -15.82 24.52
CA THR A 7 0.25 -15.78 25.98
C THR A 7 -0.14 -14.35 26.39
N ASP A 8 -1.31 -14.22 27.01
CA ASP A 8 -1.88 -13.02 27.65
C ASP A 8 -1.74 -11.68 26.92
N ALA A 9 -2.77 -11.32 26.12
CA ALA A 9 -3.14 -9.96 25.72
C ALA A 9 -2.02 -9.03 25.17
N ARG A 10 -0.86 -9.59 24.83
CA ARG A 10 0.31 -8.89 24.33
C ARG A 10 0.45 -9.11 22.84
N ASP A 11 0.89 -8.05 22.16
CA ASP A 11 1.17 -8.09 20.74
C ASP A 11 2.23 -9.16 20.41
N LEU A 12 2.04 -9.85 19.28
CA LEU A 12 2.96 -10.87 18.79
C LEU A 12 4.33 -10.23 18.53
N THR A 13 5.33 -10.62 19.31
CA THR A 13 6.71 -10.13 19.15
C THR A 13 7.58 -11.22 18.54
N VAL A 14 8.31 -10.87 17.47
CA VAL A 14 9.27 -11.76 16.82
C VAL A 14 10.66 -11.51 17.37
N SER A 15 11.25 -12.52 17.99
CA SER A 15 12.61 -12.45 18.54
C SER A 15 13.54 -13.46 17.89
N THR A 16 14.70 -13.00 17.46
CA THR A 16 15.72 -13.82 16.80
C THR A 16 16.92 -13.99 17.71
N TYR A 17 17.42 -15.22 17.79
CA TYR A 17 18.55 -15.60 18.64
C TYR A 17 19.54 -16.44 17.84
N ILE A 18 20.82 -16.34 18.20
CA ILE A 18 21.88 -17.25 17.79
C ILE A 18 22.36 -18.06 18.99
N SER A 19 22.67 -19.35 18.80
CA SER A 19 23.21 -20.19 19.86
C SER A 19 24.73 -19.99 19.99
N ALA A 20 25.19 -19.80 21.22
CA ALA A 20 26.60 -19.81 21.59
C ALA A 20 26.82 -20.95 22.59
N SER A 21 27.75 -21.85 22.30
CA SER A 21 28.12 -22.92 23.23
C SER A 21 28.84 -22.32 24.44
N VAL A 22 28.39 -22.64 25.64
CA VAL A 22 29.03 -22.19 26.88
C VAL A 22 29.44 -23.41 27.69
N GLY A 23 30.73 -23.78 27.60
CA GLY A 23 31.26 -24.92 28.34
C GLY A 23 32.73 -25.20 28.01
N VAL A 24 33.58 -25.17 29.04
CA VAL A 24 35.03 -25.51 28.94
C VAL A 24 35.32 -26.93 29.46
N ASN A 25 34.40 -27.53 30.23
CA ASN A 25 34.56 -28.86 30.85
C ASN A 25 33.73 -29.95 30.15
N SER A 26 34.23 -31.20 30.17
CA SER A 26 33.62 -32.37 29.50
C SER A 26 32.22 -32.73 29.97
N GLU A 27 31.83 -32.32 31.19
CA GLU A 27 30.50 -32.54 31.80
C GLU A 27 29.43 -31.58 31.25
N ASN A 28 29.81 -30.39 30.75
CA ASN A 28 28.89 -29.33 30.33
C ASN A 28 28.70 -29.27 28.80
N ARG A 29 28.97 -30.36 28.08
CA ARG A 29 28.97 -30.44 26.60
C ARG A 29 27.59 -30.27 25.92
N GLY A 30 26.56 -29.86 26.65
CA GLY A 30 25.22 -29.55 26.12
C GLY A 30 24.68 -28.16 26.44
N SER A 31 25.42 -27.33 27.20
CA SER A 31 24.94 -26.01 27.61
C SER A 31 25.10 -24.99 26.48
N SER A 32 23.98 -24.56 25.89
CA SER A 32 23.93 -23.53 24.85
C SER A 32 23.21 -22.30 25.39
N LEU A 33 23.82 -21.14 25.22
CA LEU A 33 23.22 -19.84 25.50
C LEU A 33 22.63 -19.26 24.22
N PHE A 34 21.45 -18.67 24.30
CA PHE A 34 20.83 -17.95 23.18
C PHE A 34 21.06 -16.45 23.33
N VAL A 35 21.82 -15.87 22.40
CA VAL A 35 22.09 -14.42 22.38
C VAL A 35 21.10 -13.76 21.42
N PRO A 36 20.30 -12.76 21.87
CA PRO A 36 19.37 -12.06 21.01
C PRO A 36 20.11 -11.23 19.96
N ILE A 37 19.60 -11.25 18.73
CA ILE A 37 20.11 -10.42 17.62
C ILE A 37 18.99 -9.53 17.06
N PRO A 38 19.32 -8.30 16.62
CA PRO A 38 18.35 -7.44 15.95
C PRO A 38 17.73 -8.14 14.74
N ASN A 39 16.43 -7.97 14.56
CA ASN A 39 15.69 -8.50 13.42
C ASN A 39 14.88 -7.39 12.76
N GLU A 40 14.74 -7.49 11.43
CA GLU A 40 13.98 -6.56 10.61
C GLU A 40 13.15 -7.37 9.62
N ILE A 41 11.88 -7.02 9.47
CA ILE A 41 11.01 -7.61 8.45
C ILE A 41 11.22 -6.80 7.17
N LYS A 42 11.84 -7.43 6.18
CA LYS A 42 11.97 -6.86 4.84
C LYS A 42 10.82 -7.34 3.97
N TYR A 43 10.18 -6.40 3.29
CA TYR A 43 9.11 -6.67 2.33
C TYR A 43 9.37 -5.87 1.06
N THR A 44 8.97 -6.46 -0.07
CA THR A 44 8.93 -5.74 -1.35
C THR A 44 7.64 -4.95 -1.48
N ASP A 45 7.57 -4.02 -2.43
CA ASP A 45 6.34 -3.23 -2.68
C ASP A 45 5.16 -4.13 -3.08
N SER A 46 5.43 -5.20 -3.84
CA SER A 46 4.42 -6.23 -4.18
C SER A 46 3.92 -6.98 -2.94
N ASP A 47 4.82 -7.32 -2.01
CA ASP A 47 4.44 -8.00 -0.76
C ASP A 47 3.58 -7.07 0.10
N LYS A 48 3.95 -5.79 0.18
CA LYS A 48 3.19 -4.79 0.94
C LYS A 48 1.77 -4.63 0.40
N ALA A 49 1.60 -4.54 -0.91
CA ALA A 49 0.27 -4.42 -1.53
C ALA A 49 -0.59 -5.67 -1.30
N GLY A 50 0.00 -6.86 -1.46
CA GLY A 50 -0.68 -8.14 -1.18
C GLY A 50 -1.07 -8.27 0.30
N LEU A 51 -0.13 -8.00 1.21
CA LEU A 51 -0.37 -8.03 2.66
C LEU A 51 -1.39 -7.00 3.10
N ALA A 52 -1.40 -5.80 2.53
CA ALA A 52 -2.42 -4.79 2.81
C ALA A 52 -3.82 -5.27 2.40
N THR A 53 -3.94 -5.98 1.27
CA THR A 53 -5.21 -6.56 0.82
C THR A 53 -5.69 -7.66 1.77
N ILE A 54 -4.78 -8.55 2.19
CA ILE A 54 -5.09 -9.62 3.15
C ILE A 54 -5.41 -9.05 4.54
N ALA A 55 -4.73 -7.97 4.96
CA ALA A 55 -4.95 -7.34 6.26
C ALA A 55 -6.38 -6.82 6.41
N LYS A 56 -7.01 -6.35 5.32
CA LYS A 56 -8.43 -5.94 5.31
C LYS A 56 -9.39 -7.07 5.71
N ALA A 57 -8.99 -8.33 5.53
CA ALA A 57 -9.81 -9.47 5.95
C ALA A 57 -9.95 -9.59 7.47
N LYS A 58 -9.01 -9.02 8.23
CA LYS A 58 -9.04 -9.04 9.70
C LYS A 58 -10.30 -8.38 10.26
N ASP A 59 -10.76 -7.31 9.62
CA ASP A 59 -11.86 -6.49 10.11
C ASP A 59 -13.23 -7.00 9.65
N LEU A 60 -13.26 -8.00 8.76
CA LEU A 60 -14.48 -8.61 8.24
C LEU A 60 -14.85 -9.88 9.04
N PRO A 61 -16.15 -10.09 9.34
CA PRO A 61 -16.60 -11.25 10.11
C PRO A 61 -16.30 -12.58 9.41
N GLU A 62 -16.36 -12.61 8.08
CA GLU A 62 -16.10 -13.81 7.27
C GLU A 62 -14.60 -14.10 7.07
N ARG A 63 -13.70 -13.19 7.49
CA ARG A 63 -12.25 -13.26 7.27
C ARG A 63 -11.82 -13.59 5.84
N SER A 64 -12.64 -13.20 4.87
CA SER A 64 -12.36 -13.36 3.45
C SER A 64 -12.40 -11.99 2.78
N VAL A 65 -11.55 -11.78 1.78
CA VAL A 65 -11.54 -10.59 0.94
C VAL A 65 -11.52 -11.05 -0.50
N SER A 66 -12.50 -10.59 -1.27
CA SER A 66 -12.49 -10.73 -2.73
C SER A 66 -11.52 -9.71 -3.34
N LEU A 67 -10.87 -10.07 -4.44
CA LEU A 67 -10.08 -9.11 -5.20
C LEU A 67 -11.01 -8.00 -5.70
N VAL A 68 -10.79 -6.82 -5.16
CA VAL A 68 -11.51 -5.60 -5.53
C VAL A 68 -11.09 -5.24 -6.96
N SER A 69 -12.04 -4.78 -7.78
CA SER A 69 -11.70 -4.25 -9.10
C SER A 69 -10.80 -3.01 -8.97
N ASP A 70 -9.88 -2.82 -9.91
CA ASP A 70 -8.94 -1.70 -9.89
C ASP A 70 -9.63 -0.33 -9.70
N ILE A 71 -10.83 -0.16 -10.28
CA ILE A 71 -11.61 1.07 -10.16
C ILE A 71 -12.11 1.32 -8.73
N ARG A 72 -12.52 0.27 -8.00
CA ARG A 72 -12.97 0.38 -6.61
C ARG A 72 -11.79 0.57 -5.66
N ALA A 73 -10.64 -0.04 -5.98
CA ALA A 73 -9.41 0.22 -5.25
C ALA A 73 -9.00 1.70 -5.38
N LEU A 74 -9.05 2.24 -6.60
CA LEU A 74 -8.80 3.66 -6.87
C LEU A 74 -9.77 4.57 -6.10
N GLU A 75 -11.07 4.28 -6.11
CA GLU A 75 -12.08 5.02 -5.36
C GLU A 75 -11.74 5.08 -3.86
N SER A 76 -11.42 3.92 -3.25
CA SER A 76 -11.03 3.86 -1.84
C SER A 76 -9.78 4.67 -1.54
N THR A 77 -8.77 4.63 -2.42
CA THR A 77 -7.55 5.44 -2.25
C THR A 77 -7.83 6.93 -2.40
N VAL A 78 -8.72 7.34 -3.31
CA VAL A 78 -9.12 8.75 -3.45
C VAL A 78 -9.82 9.24 -2.18
N VAL A 79 -10.72 8.44 -1.60
CA VAL A 79 -11.38 8.77 -0.32
C VAL A 79 -10.35 8.91 0.81
N GLU A 80 -9.42 7.97 0.94
CA GLU A 80 -8.35 8.03 1.94
C GLU A 80 -7.50 9.30 1.79
N VAL A 81 -7.17 9.69 0.55
CA VAL A 81 -6.42 10.94 0.29
C VAL A 81 -7.23 12.17 0.69
N ILE A 82 -8.53 12.20 0.43
CA ILE A 82 -9.42 13.30 0.86
C ILE A 82 -9.44 13.40 2.39
N GLU A 83 -9.59 12.28 3.10
CA GLU A 83 -9.56 12.25 4.57
C GLU A 83 -8.22 12.74 5.14
N MET A 84 -7.10 12.33 4.52
CA MET A 84 -5.77 12.83 4.89
C MET A 84 -5.65 14.35 4.72
N LEU A 85 -6.16 14.89 3.61
CA LEU A 85 -6.17 16.34 3.36
C LEU A 85 -7.06 17.08 4.35
N GLU A 86 -8.23 16.54 4.68
CA GLU A 86 -9.12 17.13 5.68
C GLU A 86 -8.44 17.21 7.05
N ARG A 87 -7.78 16.13 7.48
CA ARG A 87 -7.03 16.10 8.74
C ARG A 87 -5.92 17.15 8.77
N VAL A 88 -5.18 17.31 7.67
CA VAL A 88 -4.13 18.34 7.57
C VAL A 88 -4.75 19.74 7.60
N SER A 89 -5.85 19.97 6.89
CA SER A 89 -6.58 21.25 6.88
C SER A 89 -7.05 21.63 8.28
N GLN A 90 -7.68 20.70 8.99
CA GLN A 90 -8.12 20.90 10.38
C GLN A 90 -6.94 21.21 11.32
N TYR A 91 -5.81 20.53 11.15
CA TYR A 91 -4.60 20.82 11.93
C TYR A 91 -4.09 22.25 11.68
N VAL A 92 -3.98 22.65 10.42
CA VAL A 92 -3.53 24.01 10.05
C VAL A 92 -4.49 25.06 10.62
N GLN A 93 -5.81 24.83 10.53
CA GLN A 93 -6.81 25.73 11.10
C GLN A 93 -6.61 25.91 12.61
N LYS A 94 -6.41 24.82 13.36
CA LYS A 94 -6.15 24.87 14.82
C LYS A 94 -4.86 25.61 15.18
N VAL A 95 -3.84 25.50 14.33
CA VAL A 95 -2.58 26.24 14.53
C VAL A 95 -2.78 27.74 14.27
N ILE A 96 -3.59 28.11 13.27
CA ILE A 96 -3.91 29.51 12.96
C ILE A 96 -4.78 30.14 14.06
N THR A 97 -5.76 29.41 14.61
CA THR A 97 -6.61 29.90 15.71
C THR A 97 -5.88 29.96 17.06
N GLY A 98 -4.70 29.34 17.15
CA GLY A 98 -3.92 29.27 18.39
C GLY A 98 -4.32 28.14 19.33
N ASP A 99 -5.25 27.26 18.92
CA ASP A 99 -5.70 26.11 19.70
C ASP A 99 -4.68 24.97 19.77
N ALA A 100 -3.70 24.95 18.86
CA ALA A 100 -2.63 23.95 18.82
C ALA A 100 -1.26 24.59 18.57
N PRO A 101 -0.17 24.10 19.21
CA PRO A 101 1.17 24.60 18.93
C PRO A 101 1.60 24.22 17.51
N GLY A 102 1.99 25.22 16.73
CA GLY A 102 2.56 25.02 15.40
C GLY A 102 3.97 24.40 15.46
N SER A 103 4.26 23.48 14.55
CA SER A 103 5.60 22.90 14.38
C SER A 103 6.26 23.41 13.10
N ILE A 104 7.48 23.96 13.24
CA ILE A 104 8.29 24.45 12.11
C ILE A 104 8.61 23.31 11.13
N ALA A 105 8.84 22.10 11.64
CA ALA A 105 9.13 20.93 10.82
C ALA A 105 7.93 20.56 9.93
N ILE A 106 6.72 20.57 10.50
CA ILE A 106 5.48 20.31 9.75
C ILE A 106 5.23 21.41 8.72
N GLY A 107 5.39 22.69 9.10
CA GLY A 107 5.23 23.81 8.17
C GLY A 107 6.17 23.74 6.97
N LYS A 108 7.46 23.44 7.20
CA LYS A 108 8.44 23.24 6.12
C LYS A 108 8.09 22.05 5.23
N TYR A 109 7.61 20.96 5.84
CA TYR A 109 7.18 19.77 5.09
C TYR A 109 5.98 20.09 4.18
N LEU A 110 4.95 20.78 4.70
CA LEU A 110 3.80 21.19 3.90
C LEU A 110 4.19 22.13 2.76
N LEU A 111 5.05 23.13 3.04
CA LEU A 111 5.54 24.06 2.02
C LEU A 111 6.29 23.33 0.89
N LYS A 112 7.18 22.38 1.25
CA LYS A 112 7.90 21.57 0.26
C LYS A 112 6.93 20.77 -0.62
N ASN A 113 5.93 20.15 -0.03
CA ASN A 113 4.95 19.37 -0.79
C ASN A 113 4.09 20.23 -1.72
N LEU A 114 3.62 21.41 -1.28
CA LEU A 114 2.88 22.33 -2.15
C LEU A 114 3.75 22.89 -3.28
N SER A 115 5.04 23.13 -3.03
CA SER A 115 5.96 23.65 -4.05
C SER A 115 6.28 22.67 -5.18
N LEU A 116 5.97 21.38 -5.00
CA LEU A 116 6.14 20.35 -6.03
C LEU A 116 5.00 20.35 -7.06
N VAL A 117 3.90 21.06 -6.79
CA VAL A 117 2.76 21.12 -7.71
C VAL A 117 3.10 22.08 -8.86
N PRO A 118 3.26 21.59 -10.10
CA PRO A 118 3.51 22.47 -11.25
C PRO A 118 2.31 23.38 -11.48
N SER A 119 2.56 24.67 -11.75
CA SER A 119 1.51 25.62 -12.12
C SER A 119 1.01 25.33 -13.54
N VAL A 120 0.05 24.41 -13.68
CA VAL A 120 -0.60 24.13 -14.96
C VAL A 120 -1.77 25.10 -15.13
N SER A 121 -1.83 25.81 -16.26
CA SER A 121 -3.01 26.62 -16.59
C SER A 121 -4.22 25.72 -16.82
N SER A 122 -5.41 26.17 -16.41
CA SER A 122 -6.69 25.45 -16.60
C SER A 122 -6.85 24.94 -18.03
N ASP A 123 -6.56 25.81 -19.00
CA ASP A 123 -6.75 25.54 -20.42
C ASP A 123 -5.80 24.46 -20.95
N ASN A 124 -4.59 24.38 -20.39
CA ASN A 124 -3.64 23.35 -20.77
C ASN A 124 -4.01 22.00 -20.14
N LEU A 125 -4.51 22.01 -18.91
CA LEU A 125 -4.98 20.80 -18.23
C LEU A 125 -6.16 20.19 -18.99
N GLU A 126 -7.15 20.99 -19.37
CA GLU A 126 -8.33 20.51 -20.09
C GLU A 126 -7.95 19.91 -21.46
N LYS A 127 -7.06 20.56 -22.21
CA LYS A 127 -6.55 20.02 -23.47
C LYS A 127 -5.82 18.69 -23.29
N LEU A 128 -4.92 18.60 -22.31
CA LEU A 128 -4.18 17.38 -22.01
C LEU A 128 -5.13 16.25 -21.59
N PHE A 129 -6.11 16.56 -20.74
CA PHE A 129 -7.10 15.60 -20.28
C PHE A 129 -7.96 15.06 -21.43
N ASN A 130 -8.47 15.95 -22.29
CA ASN A 130 -9.29 15.57 -23.44
C ASN A 130 -8.50 14.73 -24.45
N SER A 131 -7.25 15.10 -24.74
CA SER A 131 -6.37 14.30 -25.62
C SER A 131 -6.15 12.91 -25.05
N HIS A 132 -5.85 12.80 -23.75
CA HIS A 132 -5.62 11.51 -23.12
C HIS A 132 -6.89 10.64 -23.10
N LEU A 133 -8.05 11.24 -22.82
CA LEU A 133 -9.34 10.55 -22.85
C LEU A 133 -9.62 10.00 -24.25
N GLN A 134 -9.37 10.80 -25.29
CA GLN A 134 -9.53 10.38 -26.68
C GLN A 134 -8.63 9.18 -27.02
N ASP A 135 -7.36 9.21 -26.61
CA ASP A 135 -6.43 8.10 -26.85
C ASP A 135 -6.90 6.81 -26.17
N VAL A 136 -7.33 6.90 -24.90
CA VAL A 136 -7.85 5.74 -24.15
C VAL A 136 -9.11 5.17 -24.81
N LEU A 137 -10.06 6.03 -25.20
CA LEU A 137 -11.28 5.60 -25.91
C LEU A 137 -10.95 4.93 -27.25
N MET A 138 -9.98 5.46 -27.99
CA MET A 138 -9.54 4.87 -29.25
C MET A 138 -8.97 3.46 -29.04
N VAL A 139 -8.14 3.25 -28.01
CA VAL A 139 -7.59 1.93 -27.67
C VAL A 139 -8.70 0.95 -27.27
N VAL A 140 -9.67 1.37 -26.46
CA VAL A 140 -10.82 0.53 -26.09
C VAL A 140 -11.65 0.14 -27.31
N TYR A 141 -11.90 1.09 -28.21
CA TYR A 141 -12.61 0.83 -29.46
C TYR A 141 -11.87 -0.18 -30.35
N LEU A 142 -10.56 0.00 -30.52
CA LEU A 142 -9.73 -0.91 -31.30
C LEU A 142 -9.72 -2.32 -30.70
N ALA A 143 -9.56 -2.44 -29.37
CA ALA A 143 -9.59 -3.72 -28.69
C ALA A 143 -10.94 -4.45 -28.87
N ASN A 144 -12.06 -3.72 -28.80
CA ASN A 144 -13.38 -4.27 -29.06
C ASN A 144 -13.55 -4.69 -30.53
N THR A 145 -13.01 -3.93 -31.47
CA THR A 145 -13.05 -4.27 -32.90
C THR A 145 -12.24 -5.54 -33.19
N VAL A 146 -11.06 -5.68 -32.60
CA VAL A 146 -10.26 -6.91 -32.73
C VAL A 146 -10.99 -8.09 -32.10
N LYS A 147 -11.61 -7.89 -30.92
CA LYS A 147 -12.41 -8.93 -30.25
C LYS A 147 -13.59 -9.40 -31.13
N THR A 148 -14.33 -8.48 -31.75
CA THR A 148 -15.45 -8.85 -32.64
C THR A 148 -14.95 -9.54 -33.89
N GLN A 149 -13.84 -9.10 -34.49
CA GLN A 149 -13.21 -9.78 -35.63
C GLN A 149 -12.77 -11.21 -35.28
N LEU A 150 -12.17 -11.43 -34.10
CA LEU A 150 -11.81 -12.77 -33.62
C LEU A 150 -13.05 -13.66 -33.38
N GLN A 151 -14.13 -13.10 -32.85
CA GLN A 151 -15.39 -13.81 -32.67
C GLN A 151 -16.02 -14.20 -34.01
N LEU A 152 -16.02 -13.30 -35.00
CA LEU A 152 -16.52 -13.59 -36.34
C LEU A 152 -15.66 -14.64 -37.03
N SER A 153 -14.33 -14.51 -36.97
CA SER A 153 -13.40 -15.49 -37.51
C SER A 153 -13.64 -16.87 -36.90
N SER A 154 -13.71 -16.99 -35.57
CA SER A 154 -13.94 -18.28 -34.89
C SER A 154 -15.30 -18.91 -35.19
N ARG A 155 -16.30 -18.13 -35.61
CA ARG A 155 -17.60 -18.63 -36.08
C ARG A 155 -17.60 -19.06 -37.54
N LEU A 156 -16.74 -18.47 -38.38
CA LEU A 156 -16.61 -18.80 -39.80
C LEU A 156 -15.64 -19.97 -40.06
N THR A 157 -14.62 -20.14 -39.23
CA THR A 157 -13.67 -21.28 -39.31
C THR A 157 -14.35 -22.66 -39.29
N PRO A 158 -15.41 -22.94 -38.50
CA PRO A 158 -16.11 -24.23 -38.55
C PRO A 158 -17.11 -24.38 -39.73
N LEU A 159 -17.29 -23.35 -40.57
CA LEU A 159 -18.18 -23.37 -41.74
C LEU A 159 -17.44 -23.59 -43.07
N VAL A 160 -16.10 -23.62 -43.04
CA VAL A 160 -15.20 -23.99 -44.15
C VAL A 160 -14.57 -25.33 -43.83
#